data_AF-A0A5C8P0Q3-F1
#
_entry.id   AF-A0A5C8P0Q3-F1
#
_cell.length_a   1.000
_cell.length_b   1.000
_cell.length_c   1.000
_cell.angle_alpha   90.00
_cell.angle_beta   90.00
_cell.angle_gamma   90.00
#
_symmetry.space_group_name_H-M   'P 1'
#
loop_
_entity.id
_entity.type
_entity.pdbx_description
1 polymer ?
#
loop_
_entity_poly.entity_id
_entity_poly.type
_entity_poly.pdbx_seq_one_letter_code
_entity_poly.pdbx_strand_id
1 'polypeptide(L)' 'MFESVTQRDLRTQMEQHLLMVEEVLGGLDQFAQGLERRITRIEEGLGLEPEGLSTAGWVADLQRVKSELARLRKA' A
#
# COMPACT_ATOMS: atom_id res chain seq x y z
N MET A 1 9.58 39.83 26.78
CA MET A 1 8.37 40.42 26.17
C MET A 1 7.69 39.30 25.41
N PHE A 2 6.52 38.84 25.85
CA PHE A 2 5.74 37.88 25.09
C PHE A 2 5.24 38.60 23.83
N GLU A 3 5.83 38.28 22.69
CA GLU A 3 5.32 38.71 21.38
C GLU A 3 3.89 38.19 21.27
N SER A 4 2.93 39.11 21.24
CA SER A 4 1.55 38.80 20.92
C SER A 4 1.52 38.33 19.47
N VAL A 5 1.63 37.02 19.26
CA VAL A 5 1.32 36.39 17.96
C VAL A 5 -0.05 36.94 17.55
N THR A 6 -0.07 37.73 16.49
CA THR A 6 -1.35 38.28 16.04
C THR A 6 -2.18 37.14 15.46
N GLN A 7 -3.50 37.25 15.51
CA GLN A 7 -4.40 36.27 14.89
C GLN A 7 -4.09 36.07 13.39
N ARG A 8 -3.51 37.09 12.75
CA ARG A 8 -3.02 37.04 11.37
C ARG A 8 -1.78 36.15 11.22
N ASP A 9 -0.81 36.29 12.12
CA ASP A 9 0.42 35.46 12.11
C ASP A 9 0.11 34.00 12.35
N LEU A 10 -0.82 33.71 13.29
CA LEU A 10 -1.30 32.36 13.53
C LEU A 10 -2.00 31.78 12.29
N ARG A 11 -2.85 32.58 11.62
CA ARG A 11 -3.52 32.15 10.37
C ARG A 11 -2.51 31.83 9.27
N THR A 12 -1.50 32.68 9.07
CA THR A 12 -0.47 32.43 8.06
C THR A 12 0.37 31.19 8.38
N GLN A 13 0.71 30.95 9.65
CA GLN A 13 1.39 29.72 10.06
C GLN A 13 0.51 28.48 9.84
N MET A 14 -0.80 28.57 10.11
CA MET A 14 -1.73 27.47 9.85
C MET A 14 -1.86 27.17 8.35
N GLU A 15 -1.95 28.19 7.50
CA GLU A 15 -1.99 28.03 6.04
C GLU A 15 -0.72 27.36 5.51
N GLN A 16 0.46 27.77 6.00
CA GLN A 16 1.72 27.13 5.67
C GLN A 16 1.79 25.67 6.15
N HIS A 17 1.29 25.39 7.35
CA HIS A 17 1.26 24.03 7.86
C HIS A 17 0.33 23.13 7.05
N LEU A 18 -0.83 23.63 6.64
CA LEU A 18 -1.76 22.91 5.76
C LEU A 18 -1.13 22.58 4.41
N LEU A 19 -0.43 23.54 3.79
CA LEU A 19 0.30 23.28 2.54
C LEU A 19 1.36 22.18 2.69
N MET A 20 2.16 22.22 3.76
CA MET A 20 3.14 21.15 4.01
C MET A 20 2.47 19.78 4.22
N VAL A 21 1.32 19.73 4.90
CA VAL A 21 0.56 18.49 5.08
C VAL A 21 0.04 17.98 3.73
N GLU A 22 -0.49 18.84 2.87
CA GLU A 22 -0.94 18.46 1.53
C GLU A 22 0.20 17.89 0.68
N GLU A 23 1.38 18.49 0.74
CA GLU A 23 2.57 17.97 0.04
C GLU A 23 2.96 16.57 0.52
N VAL A 24 2.96 16.33 1.83
CA VAL A 24 3.25 15.01 2.40
C VAL A 24 2.19 13.98 2.00
N LEU A 25 0.91 14.34 2.09
CA LEU A 25 -0.19 13.46 1.68
C LEU A 25 -0.12 13.11 0.18
N GLY A 26 0.21 14.10 -0.66
CA GLY A 26 0.44 13.87 -2.08
C GLY A 26 1.62 12.94 -2.36
N GLY A 27 2.72 13.07 -1.61
CA GLY A 27 3.86 12.15 -1.69
C GLY A 27 3.51 10.72 -1.27
N LEU A 28 2.68 10.55 -0.23
CA LEU A 28 2.22 9.24 0.23
C LEU A 28 1.32 8.56 -0.80
N ASP A 29 0.42 9.30 -1.45
CA ASP A 29 -0.45 8.78 -2.51
C ASP A 29 0.38 8.26 -3.70
N GLN A 30 1.37 9.04 -4.16
CA GLN A 30 2.29 8.62 -5.21
C GLN A 30 3.08 7.36 -4.84
N PHE A 31 3.53 7.27 -3.58
CA PHE A 31 4.23 6.09 -3.07
C PHE A 31 3.30 4.86 -3.06
N ALA A 32 2.06 5.00 -2.58
CA ALA A 32 1.07 3.93 -2.57
C ALA A 32 0.78 3.41 -3.98
N GLN A 33 0.54 4.30 -4.95
CA GLN A 33 0.37 3.93 -6.36
C GLN A 33 1.61 3.23 -6.94
N GLY A 34 2.81 3.57 -6.46
CA GLY A 34 4.06 2.88 -6.81
C GLY A 34 4.10 1.45 -6.27
N LEU A 35 3.63 1.24 -5.03
CA LEU A 35 3.51 -0.09 -4.43
C LEU A 35 2.45 -0.94 -5.14
N GLU A 36 1.28 -0.40 -5.44
CA GLU A 36 0.23 -1.11 -6.18
C GLU A 36 0.74 -1.63 -7.52
N ARG A 37 1.40 -0.78 -8.32
CA ARG A 37 2.03 -1.20 -9.59
C ARG A 37 3.13 -2.25 -9.43
N ARG A 38 3.81 -2.29 -8.28
CA ARG A 38 4.81 -3.34 -7.99
C ARG A 38 4.11 -4.65 -7.61
N ILE A 39 3.05 -4.58 -6.81
CA ILE A 39 2.23 -5.74 -6.43
C ILE A 39 1.63 -6.36 -7.69
N THR A 40 0.97 -5.58 -8.55
CA THR A 40 0.40 -6.09 -9.80
C THR A 40 1.43 -6.78 -10.69
N ARG A 41 2.63 -6.21 -10.85
CA ARG A 41 3.71 -6.87 -11.62
C ARG A 41 4.18 -8.18 -11.00
N ILE A 42 4.21 -8.26 -9.67
CA ILE A 42 4.54 -9.50 -8.95
C ILE A 42 3.43 -10.52 -9.15
N GLU A 43 2.17 -10.11 -9.04
CA GLU A 43 1.00 -10.96 -9.28
C GLU A 43 1.01 -11.50 -10.72
N GLU A 44 1.18 -10.65 -11.72
CA GLU A 44 1.33 -11.03 -13.13
C GLU A 44 2.51 -12.00 -13.35
N GLY A 45 3.68 -11.69 -12.78
CA GLY A 45 4.87 -12.55 -12.91
C GLY A 45 4.72 -13.92 -12.23
N LEU A 46 3.85 -14.03 -11.24
CA LEU A 46 3.53 -15.27 -10.52
C LEU A 46 2.28 -15.98 -11.04
N GLY A 47 1.55 -15.38 -11.99
CA GLY A 47 0.27 -15.91 -12.48
C GLY A 47 -0.86 -15.84 -11.44
N LEU A 48 -0.82 -14.86 -10.55
CA LEU A 48 -1.85 -14.59 -9.54
C LEU A 48 -2.89 -13.64 -10.13
N GLU A 49 -4.17 -13.85 -9.83
CA GLU A 49 -5.17 -12.79 -9.96
C GLU A 49 -4.91 -11.71 -8.89
N PRO A 50 -5.39 -10.46 -9.13
CA PRO A 50 -5.31 -9.39 -8.14
C PRO A 50 -5.83 -9.88 -6.78
N GLU A 51 -5.20 -9.41 -5.70
CA GLU A 51 -5.50 -9.82 -4.30
C GLU A 51 -4.86 -11.17 -3.90
N GLY A 52 -3.96 -11.70 -4.72
CA GLY A 52 -3.17 -12.90 -4.39
C GLY A 52 -3.92 -14.23 -4.55
N LEU A 53 -5.03 -14.24 -5.27
CA LEU A 53 -5.78 -15.46 -5.58
C LEU A 53 -5.13 -16.15 -6.78
N SER A 54 -4.48 -17.29 -6.56
CA SER A 54 -3.88 -18.06 -7.65
C SER A 54 -4.94 -18.96 -8.29
N THR A 55 -5.47 -18.58 -9.45
CA THR A 55 -6.44 -19.40 -10.21
C THR A 55 -5.77 -20.25 -11.29
N ALA A 56 -4.54 -19.91 -11.72
CA ALA A 56 -3.77 -20.65 -12.73
C ALA A 56 -2.25 -20.57 -12.51
N GLY A 57 -1.47 -21.41 -13.20
CA GLY A 57 -0.01 -21.39 -13.19
C GLY A 57 0.65 -22.18 -12.05
N TRP A 58 1.99 -22.16 -12.01
CA TRP A 58 2.79 -23.00 -11.11
C TRP A 58 2.52 -22.73 -9.61
N VAL A 59 2.11 -21.51 -9.25
CA VAL A 59 1.76 -21.18 -7.86
C VAL A 59 0.42 -21.83 -7.45
N ALA A 60 -0.56 -21.86 -8.35
CA ALA A 60 -1.84 -22.54 -8.12
C ALA A 60 -1.63 -24.05 -7.98
N ASP A 61 -0.79 -24.63 -8.84
CA ASP A 61 -0.44 -26.06 -8.78
C ASP A 61 0.31 -26.40 -7.48
N LEU A 62 1.26 -25.56 -7.05
CA LEU A 62 1.95 -25.72 -5.77
C LEU A 62 0.98 -25.66 -4.57
N GLN A 63 0.02 -24.72 -4.59
CA GLN A 63 -1.00 -24.62 -3.54
C GLN A 63 -1.91 -25.85 -3.51
N ARG A 64 -2.31 -26.40 -4.67
CA ARG A 64 -3.03 -27.67 -4.76
C ARG A 64 -2.23 -28.82 -4.16
N VAL A 65 -0.98 -29.02 -4.60
CA VAL A 65 -0.11 -30.08 -4.08
C VAL A 65 0.09 -29.95 -2.57
N LYS A 66 0.30 -28.73 -2.06
CA LYS A 66 0.41 -28.48 -0.62
C LYS A 66 -0.87 -28.86 0.14
N SER A 67 -2.04 -28.57 -0.43
CA SER A 67 -3.33 -28.92 0.16
C SER A 67 -3.58 -30.43 0.16
N GLU A 68 -3.18 -31.13 -0.90
CA GLU A 68 -3.26 -32.59 -1.01
C GLU A 68 -2.33 -33.27 -0.01
N LEU A 69 -1.08 -32.81 0.10
CA LEU A 69 -0.12 -33.30 1.10
C LEU A 69 -0.63 -33.10 2.53
N ALA A 70 -1.26 -31.96 2.81
CA ALA A 70 -1.85 -31.69 4.12
C ALA A 70 -3.02 -32.63 4.44
N ARG A 71 -3.81 -33.04 3.45
CA ARG A 71 -4.87 -34.05 3.62
C ARG A 71 -4.27 -35.43 3.88
N LEU A 72 -3.24 -35.83 3.13
CA LEU A 72 -2.55 -37.11 3.31
C LEU A 72 -1.90 -37.23 4.69
N ARG A 73 -1.36 -36.14 5.25
CA ARG A 73 -0.81 -36.14 6.62
C ARG A 73 -1.84 -36.26 7.73
N LYS A 74 -3.12 -36.00 7.42
CA LYS A 74 -4.24 -36.07 8.38
C LYS A 74 -5.03 -37.38 8.26
N ALA A 75 -4.80 -38.17 7.21
CA ALA A 75 -5.35 -39.50 7.01
C ALA A 75 -4.45 -40.54 7.68
#